data_AF-A0A7C9JDR0-F1
#
_entry.id   AF-A0A7C9JDR0-F1
#
_cell.length_a   1.000
_cell.length_b   1.000
_cell.length_c   1.000
_cell.angle_alpha   90.00
_cell.angle_beta   90.00
_cell.angle_gamma   90.00
#
_symmetry.space_group_name_H-M   'P 1'
#
loop_
_entity.id
_entity.type
_entity.pdbx_description
1 polymer ?
#
loop_
_entity_poly.entity_id
_entity_poly.type
_entity_poly.pdbx_seq_one_letter_code
_entity_poly.pdbx_strand_id
1 'polypeptide(L)'
;MNKWSGDMLKSPEAVATLTAQIRRALTEYADYIAGIRREAEAMWEANPPEEYGSAEAGWRHRRTVAAFRDIQGFMEDAARATFQLEARYRRNYHEVPARRRAAKEARVSRRLALPQSPAQPARSSSSRPSARPAARPAADESFLDLIQKKGRSA
;
A
#
# COMPACT_ATOMS: atom_id res chain seq x y z
N MET A 1 21.85 2.15 -16.69
CA MET A 1 20.59 2.17 -15.90
C MET A 1 19.46 1.68 -16.79
N ASN A 2 18.96 0.46 -16.56
CA ASN A 2 17.80 -0.05 -17.30
C ASN A 2 16.55 0.74 -16.88
N LYS A 3 15.90 1.41 -17.83
CA LYS A 3 14.62 2.09 -17.61
C LYS A 3 13.54 1.04 -17.38
N TRP A 4 13.01 0.98 -16.15
CA TRP A 4 11.85 0.17 -15.82
C TRP A 4 10.59 0.72 -16.52
N SER A 5 9.77 -0.16 -17.10
CA SER A 5 8.43 0.18 -17.58
C SER A 5 7.37 -0.59 -16.78
N GLY A 6 6.17 -0.01 -16.65
CA GLY A 6 5.06 -0.63 -15.93
C GLY A 6 4.65 -2.00 -16.46
N ASP A 7 4.96 -2.29 -17.73
CA ASP A 7 4.71 -3.59 -18.37
C ASP A 7 5.56 -4.72 -17.80
N MET A 8 6.65 -4.42 -17.09
CA MET A 8 7.51 -5.41 -16.45
C MET A 8 6.94 -5.92 -15.11
N LEU A 9 5.90 -5.29 -14.55
CA LEU A 9 5.23 -5.68 -13.31
C LEU A 9 4.17 -6.77 -13.53
N LYS A 10 4.45 -7.74 -14.39
CA LYS A 10 3.52 -8.84 -14.74
C LYS A 10 3.76 -10.11 -13.94
N SER A 11 4.91 -10.23 -13.27
CA SER A 11 5.24 -11.38 -12.43
C SER A 11 5.48 -10.95 -10.97
N PRO A 12 5.15 -11.82 -9.98
CA PRO A 12 5.43 -11.54 -8.58
C PRO A 12 6.93 -11.39 -8.31
N GLU A 13 7.77 -12.12 -9.04
CA GLU A 13 9.23 -12.09 -8.95
C GLU A 13 9.80 -10.74 -9.40
N ALA A 14 9.27 -10.16 -10.49
CA ALA A 14 9.68 -8.85 -10.96
C ALA A 14 9.31 -7.75 -9.95
N VAL A 15 8.11 -7.82 -9.38
CA VAL A 15 7.68 -6.89 -8.32
C VAL A 15 8.54 -7.04 -7.07
N ALA A 16 8.82 -8.27 -6.62
CA ALA A 16 9.69 -8.52 -5.48
C ALA A 16 11.12 -8.01 -5.71
N THR A 17 11.64 -8.15 -6.92
CA THR A 17 12.97 -7.64 -7.29
C THR A 17 12.99 -6.11 -7.28
N LEU A 18 11.98 -5.45 -7.86
CA LEU A 18 11.86 -4.01 -7.86
C LEU A 18 11.71 -3.46 -6.43
N THR A 19 10.82 -4.02 -5.61
CA THR A 19 10.64 -3.58 -4.23
C THR A 19 11.92 -3.79 -3.43
N ALA A 20 12.66 -4.88 -3.64
CA ALA A 20 13.96 -5.09 -3.03
C ALA A 20 15.00 -4.03 -3.45
N GLN A 21 15.06 -3.66 -4.73
CA GLN A 21 15.95 -2.58 -5.20
C GLN A 21 15.58 -1.23 -4.58
N ILE A 22 14.28 -0.90 -4.52
CA ILE A 22 13.80 0.33 -3.89
C ILE A 22 14.15 0.34 -2.40
N ARG A 23 13.92 -0.76 -1.68
CA ARG A 23 14.30 -0.88 -0.25
C ARG A 23 15.77 -0.62 -0.05
N ARG A 24 16.62 -1.28 -0.84
CA ARG A 24 18.06 -1.11 -0.76
C ARG A 24 18.47 0.34 -0.96
N ALA A 25 17.96 1.00 -1.99
CA ALA A 25 18.25 2.41 -2.25
C ALA A 25 17.78 3.31 -1.09
N LEU A 26 16.57 3.10 -0.57
CA LEU A 26 16.04 3.87 0.56
C LEU A 26 16.87 3.68 1.84
N THR A 27 17.31 2.45 2.13
CA THR A 27 18.20 2.16 3.26
C THR A 27 19.56 2.83 3.07
N GLU A 28 20.16 2.74 1.88
CA GLU A 28 21.44 3.40 1.58
C GLU A 28 21.34 4.92 1.77
N TYR A 29 20.24 5.56 1.35
CA TYR A 29 20.02 6.99 1.60
C TYR A 29 19.80 7.31 3.08
N ALA A 30 19.07 6.47 3.82
CA ALA A 30 18.87 6.65 5.26
C ALA A 30 20.19 6.59 6.02
N ASP A 31 21.05 5.62 5.69
CA ASP A 31 22.38 5.46 6.29
C ASP A 31 23.29 6.65 5.95
N TYR A 32 23.25 7.14 4.71
CA TYR A 32 23.98 8.33 4.29
C TYR A 32 23.56 9.58 5.07
N ILE A 33 22.25 9.80 5.23
CA ILE A 33 21.71 10.93 6.02
C ILE A 33 22.10 10.80 7.50
N ALA A 34 22.06 9.58 8.05
CA ALA A 34 22.51 9.32 9.41
C ALA A 34 24.01 9.62 9.58
N GLY A 35 24.83 9.35 8.55
CA GLY A 35 26.23 9.76 8.48
C GLY A 35 26.41 11.27 8.55
N ILE A 36 25.75 12.01 7.65
CA ILE A 36 25.77 13.48 7.63
C ILE A 36 25.36 14.06 8.99
N ARG A 37 24.31 13.50 9.61
CA ARG A 37 23.85 13.94 10.92
C ARG A 37 24.94 13.82 11.98
N ARG A 38 25.63 12.67 12.05
CA ARG A 38 26.71 12.45 13.03
C ARG A 38 27.90 13.37 12.77
N GLU A 39 28.24 13.60 11.51
CA GLU A 39 29.31 14.54 11.13
C GLU A 39 28.95 15.98 11.50
N ALA A 40 27.70 16.39 11.27
CA ALA A 40 27.19 17.69 11.67
C ALA A 40 27.17 17.86 13.20
N GLU A 41 26.81 16.80 13.94
CA GLU A 41 26.89 16.77 15.41
C GLU A 41 28.34 16.93 15.90
N ALA A 42 29.27 16.15 15.35
CA ALA A 42 30.69 16.23 15.70
C ALA A 42 31.31 17.59 15.35
N MET A 43 30.99 18.16 14.18
CA MET A 43 31.47 19.49 13.79
C MET A 43 30.94 20.59 14.70
N TRP A 44 29.68 20.47 15.14
CA TRP A 44 29.08 21.42 16.07
C TRP A 44 29.71 21.37 17.46
N GLU A 45 29.99 20.16 17.97
CA GLU A 45 30.69 19.98 19.25
C GLU A 45 32.12 20.50 19.20
N ALA A 46 32.82 20.30 18.08
CA ALA A 46 34.20 20.74 17.91
C ALA A 46 34.33 22.25 17.68
N ASN A 47 33.37 22.87 17.01
CA ASN A 47 33.38 24.31 16.66
C ASN A 47 32.02 24.95 16.97
N PRO A 48 31.68 25.18 18.24
CA PRO A 48 30.48 25.91 18.58
C PRO A 48 30.58 27.35 18.04
N PRO A 49 29.53 27.90 17.40
CA PRO A 49 29.60 29.26 16.87
C PRO A 49 29.76 30.28 18.01
N GLU A 50 30.83 31.09 17.95
CA GLU A 50 31.14 32.09 18.98
C GLU A 50 30.09 33.22 19.06
N GLU A 51 29.34 33.42 17.98
CA GLU A 51 28.33 34.48 17.86
C GLU A 51 27.03 34.20 18.64
N TYR A 52 26.81 32.95 19.11
CA TYR A 52 25.59 32.57 19.79
C TYR A 52 25.81 32.29 21.28
N GLY A 53 24.86 32.71 22.12
CA GLY A 53 24.80 32.22 23.50
C GLY A 53 24.59 30.70 23.55
N SER A 54 25.08 30.04 24.60
CA SER A 54 25.04 28.56 24.74
C SER A 54 23.63 27.95 24.57
N ALA A 55 22.59 28.65 25.04
CA ALA A 55 21.21 28.23 24.89
C ALA A 55 20.70 28.32 23.44
N GLU A 56 21.03 29.39 22.73
CA GLU A 56 20.64 29.59 21.32
C GLU A 56 21.38 28.60 20.41
N ALA A 57 22.67 28.39 20.67
CA ALA A 57 23.47 27.38 20.00
C ALA A 57 22.85 25.98 20.14
N GLY A 58 22.50 25.57 21.37
CA GLY A 58 21.85 24.28 21.62
C GLY A 58 20.48 24.14 20.94
N TRP A 59 19.69 25.20 20.89
CA TRP A 59 18.40 25.19 20.20
C TRP A 59 18.54 25.03 18.67
N ARG A 60 19.43 25.81 18.05
CA ARG A 60 19.70 25.74 16.60
C ARG A 60 20.26 24.37 16.21
N HIS A 61 21.20 23.86 17.00
CA HIS A 61 21.74 22.52 16.83
C HIS A 61 20.64 21.45 16.81
N ARG A 62 19.78 21.44 17.84
CA ARG A 62 18.65 20.50 17.92
C ARG A 62 17.71 20.62 16.71
N ARG A 63 17.43 21.83 16.25
CA ARG A 63 16.54 22.06 15.10
C ARG A 63 17.12 21.52 13.79
N THR A 64 18.40 21.73 13.55
CA THR A 64 19.09 21.23 12.35
C THR A 64 19.19 19.70 12.36
N VAL A 65 19.58 19.13 13.50
CA VAL A 65 19.68 17.67 13.68
C VAL A 65 18.30 16.99 13.59
N ALA A 66 17.25 17.63 14.11
CA ALA A 66 15.89 17.12 14.02
C ALA A 66 15.45 16.94 12.56
N ALA A 67 15.76 17.89 11.67
CA ALA A 67 15.42 17.76 10.25
C ALA A 67 16.07 16.51 9.61
N PHE A 68 17.34 16.23 9.91
CA PHE A 68 18.00 15.01 9.41
C PHE A 68 17.34 13.73 9.95
N ARG A 69 16.96 13.73 11.23
CA ARG A 69 16.24 12.63 11.85
C ARG A 69 14.89 12.38 11.17
N ASP A 70 14.15 13.44 10.85
CA ASP A 70 12.85 13.33 10.18
C ASP A 70 13.01 12.77 8.76
N ILE A 71 14.00 13.26 8.01
CA ILE A 71 14.28 12.73 6.66
C ILE A 71 14.66 11.25 6.72
N GLN A 72 15.52 10.86 7.67
CA GLN A 72 15.86 9.45 7.90
C GLN A 72 14.59 8.62 8.17
N GLY A 73 13.72 9.10 9.06
CA GLY A 73 12.44 8.44 9.38
C GLY A 73 11.55 8.25 8.15
N PHE A 74 11.43 9.26 7.29
CA PHE A 74 10.66 9.14 6.05
C PHE A 74 11.21 8.08 5.10
N MET A 75 12.54 7.94 5.00
CA MET A 75 13.16 6.91 4.17
C MET A 75 12.90 5.51 4.72
N GLU A 76 13.00 5.33 6.04
CA GLU A 76 12.69 4.05 6.71
C GLU A 76 11.21 3.66 6.56
N ASP A 77 10.30 4.61 6.73
CA ASP A 77 8.87 4.38 6.55
C ASP A 77 8.51 4.08 5.10
N ALA A 78 9.13 4.77 4.14
CA ALA A 78 9.01 4.45 2.72
C ALA A 78 9.51 3.02 2.43
N ALA A 79 10.63 2.60 3.02
CA ALA A 79 11.15 1.25 2.88
C ALA A 79 10.16 0.23 3.46
N ARG A 80 9.55 0.49 4.61
CA ARG A 80 8.48 -0.35 5.19
C ARG A 80 7.26 -0.44 4.28
N ALA A 81 6.85 0.67 3.66
CA ALA A 81 5.70 0.71 2.76
C ALA A 81 5.90 -0.21 1.53
N THR A 82 7.14 -0.42 1.08
CA THR A 82 7.41 -1.34 -0.04
C THR A 82 7.09 -2.82 0.29
N PHE A 83 7.26 -3.26 1.55
CA PHE A 83 6.85 -4.61 1.96
C PHE A 83 5.33 -4.77 1.86
N GLN A 84 4.59 -3.73 2.28
CA GLN A 84 3.14 -3.73 2.17
C GLN A 84 2.68 -3.72 0.72
N LEU A 85 3.37 -2.97 -0.15
CA LEU A 85 3.10 -2.94 -1.58
C LEU A 85 3.26 -4.34 -2.21
N GLU A 86 4.38 -5.02 -1.93
CA GLU A 86 4.65 -6.38 -2.42
C GLU A 86 3.56 -7.36 -1.97
N ALA A 87 3.20 -7.33 -0.67
CA ALA A 87 2.17 -8.18 -0.11
C ALA A 87 0.78 -7.91 -0.73
N ARG A 88 0.42 -6.63 -0.92
CA ARG A 88 -0.84 -6.24 -1.56
C ARG A 88 -0.88 -6.68 -3.01
N TYR A 89 0.22 -6.52 -3.75
CA TYR A 89 0.33 -6.97 -5.13
C TYR A 89 0.12 -8.49 -5.24
N ARG A 90 0.87 -9.28 -4.45
CA ARG A 90 0.76 -10.75 -4.44
C ARG A 90 -0.67 -11.21 -4.13
N ARG A 91 -1.28 -10.63 -3.10
CA ARG A 91 -2.65 -10.95 -2.69
C ARG A 91 -3.67 -10.68 -3.79
N ASN A 92 -3.63 -9.49 -4.38
CA ASN A 92 -4.67 -9.05 -5.31
C ASN A 92 -4.54 -9.65 -6.71
N TYR A 93 -3.30 -9.82 -7.20
CA TYR A 93 -3.07 -10.26 -8.59
C TYR A 93 -2.82 -11.76 -8.74
N HIS A 94 -2.45 -12.47 -7.66
CA HIS A 94 -2.15 -13.90 -7.73
C HIS A 94 -3.03 -14.74 -6.80
N GLU A 95 -3.02 -14.46 -5.50
CA GLU A 95 -3.71 -15.31 -4.52
C GLU A 95 -5.23 -15.28 -4.66
N VAL A 96 -5.83 -14.09 -4.76
CA VAL A 96 -7.29 -13.95 -4.89
C VAL A 96 -7.79 -14.56 -6.22
N PRO A 97 -7.18 -14.30 -7.38
CA PRO A 97 -7.55 -14.98 -8.62
C PRO A 97 -7.38 -16.50 -8.55
N ALA A 98 -6.27 -17.00 -7.99
CA ALA A 98 -6.05 -18.45 -7.84
C ALA A 98 -7.12 -19.10 -6.96
N ARG A 99 -7.45 -18.49 -5.80
CA ARG A 99 -8.54 -18.97 -4.93
C ARG A 99 -9.90 -18.96 -5.64
N ARG A 100 -10.18 -17.95 -6.47
CA ARG A 100 -11.42 -17.89 -7.26
C ARG A 100 -11.49 -19.00 -8.31
N ARG A 101 -10.37 -19.34 -8.96
CA ARG A 101 -10.29 -20.45 -9.93
C ARG A 101 -10.50 -21.79 -9.24
N ALA A 102 -9.76 -22.06 -8.16
CA ALA A 102 -9.93 -23.27 -7.35
C ALA A 102 -11.36 -23.43 -6.81
N ALA A 103 -11.99 -22.35 -6.35
CA ALA A 103 -13.38 -22.38 -5.90
C ALA A 103 -14.39 -22.66 -7.04
N LYS A 104 -14.11 -22.19 -8.26
CA LYS A 104 -14.93 -22.52 -9.44
C LYS A 104 -14.77 -23.98 -9.82
N GLU A 105 -13.55 -24.49 -9.88
CA GLU A 105 -13.25 -25.90 -10.16
C GLU A 105 -13.90 -26.82 -9.12
N ALA A 106 -13.77 -26.51 -7.83
CA ALA A 106 -14.43 -27.26 -6.76
C ALA A 106 -15.95 -27.28 -6.89
N ARG A 107 -16.59 -26.18 -7.35
CA ARG A 107 -18.03 -26.14 -7.63
C ARG A 107 -18.43 -27.01 -8.82
N VAL A 108 -17.62 -27.02 -9.88
CA VAL A 108 -17.85 -27.86 -11.06
C VAL A 108 -17.70 -29.34 -10.71
N SER A 109 -16.62 -29.72 -10.02
CA SER A 109 -16.40 -31.09 -9.57
C SER A 109 -17.49 -31.56 -8.61
N ARG A 110 -17.96 -30.68 -7.71
CA ARG A 110 -19.10 -31.00 -6.83
C ARG A 110 -20.39 -31.23 -7.63
N ARG A 111 -20.69 -30.40 -8.63
CA ARG A 111 -21.87 -30.62 -9.50
C ARG A 111 -21.81 -31.94 -10.27
N LEU A 112 -20.62 -32.35 -10.71
CA LEU A 112 -20.41 -33.61 -11.44
C LEU A 112 -20.42 -34.85 -10.51
N ALA A 113 -20.04 -34.68 -9.24
CA ALA A 113 -19.99 -35.76 -8.25
C ALA A 113 -21.31 -35.97 -7.48
N LEU A 114 -22.29 -35.08 -7.61
CA LEU A 114 -23.63 -35.36 -7.08
C LEU A 114 -24.34 -36.35 -7.99
N PRO A 115 -24.86 -37.49 -7.48
CA PRO A 115 -25.72 -38.36 -8.26
C PRO A 115 -26.92 -37.55 -8.76
N GLN A 116 -27.24 -37.65 -10.05
CA GLN A 116 -28.46 -37.07 -10.62
C GLN A 116 -29.65 -37.68 -9.88
N SER A 117 -30.18 -36.95 -8.90
CA SER A 117 -31.43 -37.33 -8.26
C SER A 117 -32.51 -37.32 -9.34
N PRO A 118 -33.29 -38.39 -9.51
CA PRO A 118 -34.25 -38.50 -10.59
C PRO A 118 -35.28 -37.36 -10.52
N ALA A 119 -35.60 -36.80 -11.68
CA ALA A 119 -36.53 -35.70 -11.84
C ALA A 119 -37.82 -35.91 -11.03
N GLN A 120 -38.03 -35.10 -10.01
CA GLN A 120 -39.36 -34.99 -9.40
C GLN A 120 -40.25 -34.12 -10.29
N PRO A 121 -41.51 -34.52 -10.53
CA PRO A 121 -42.42 -33.76 -11.36
C PRO A 121 -42.80 -32.45 -10.69
N ALA A 122 -42.93 -31.41 -11.52
CA ALA A 122 -43.32 -30.06 -11.16
C ALA A 122 -44.53 -30.04 -10.21
N ARG A 123 -44.32 -29.60 -8.97
CA ARG A 123 -45.40 -29.18 -8.08
C ARG A 123 -45.51 -27.66 -8.13
N SER A 124 -46.52 -27.23 -8.90
CA SER A 124 -47.48 -26.17 -8.58
C SER A 124 -46.97 -24.99 -7.74
N SER A 125 -46.94 -23.85 -8.41
CA SER A 125 -46.95 -22.49 -7.88
C SER A 125 -47.73 -22.33 -6.56
N SER A 126 -47.01 -22.00 -5.50
CA SER A 126 -47.56 -21.35 -4.31
C SER A 126 -46.99 -19.94 -4.27
N SER A 127 -47.85 -18.98 -4.57
CA SER A 127 -47.66 -17.56 -4.30
C SER A 127 -47.49 -17.35 -2.80
N ARG A 128 -46.34 -16.79 -2.39
CA ARG A 128 -46.17 -16.24 -1.04
C ARG A 128 -45.35 -14.94 -1.14
N PRO A 129 -45.75 -13.89 -0.40
CA PRO A 129 -45.66 -12.52 -0.89
C PRO A 129 -44.25 -11.94 -0.79
N SER A 130 -43.94 -11.09 -1.77
CA SER A 130 -42.79 -10.21 -1.82
C SER A 130 -42.80 -9.25 -0.64
N ALA A 131 -42.03 -9.56 0.40
CA ALA A 131 -41.61 -8.58 1.39
C ALA A 131 -40.43 -7.81 0.80
N ARG A 132 -40.75 -6.76 0.04
CA ARG A 132 -39.83 -5.72 -0.44
C ARG A 132 -39.25 -4.99 0.78
N PRO A 133 -37.95 -5.08 1.10
CA PRO A 133 -37.33 -4.11 1.97
C PRO A 133 -37.33 -2.77 1.24
N ALA A 134 -37.77 -1.74 1.95
CA ALA A 134 -37.92 -0.38 1.49
C ALA A 134 -36.66 0.14 0.78
N ALA A 135 -36.91 1.02 -0.19
CA ALA A 135 -35.90 1.73 -0.96
C ALA A 135 -34.82 2.31 -0.03
N ARG A 136 -33.58 1.88 -0.25
CA ARG A 136 -32.40 2.58 0.25
C ARG A 136 -32.20 3.80 -0.65
N PRO A 137 -32.03 5.02 -0.11
CA PRO A 137 -31.83 6.20 -0.94
C PRO A 137 -30.56 6.02 -1.77
N ALA A 138 -30.68 6.29 -3.06
CA ALA A 138 -29.57 6.43 -3.97
C ALA A 138 -28.79 7.69 -3.59
N ALA A 139 -27.52 7.51 -3.27
CA ALA A 139 -26.44 8.47 -3.44
C ALA A 139 -25.13 7.75 -3.08
N ASP A 140 -24.79 6.74 -3.87
CA ASP A 140 -23.38 6.35 -4.00
C ASP A 140 -22.71 7.51 -4.75
N GLU A 141 -22.24 8.51 -4.01
CA GLU A 141 -21.18 9.38 -4.51
C GLU A 141 -19.96 8.49 -4.74
N SER A 142 -19.80 8.09 -6.01
CA SER A 142 -18.60 7.43 -6.48
C SER A 142 -17.40 8.26 -6.04
N PHE A 143 -16.40 7.63 -5.43
CA PHE A 143 -15.17 8.29 -4.99
C PHE A 143 -14.50 9.12 -6.11
N LEU A 144 -14.77 8.78 -7.37
CA LEU A 144 -14.31 9.54 -8.55
C LEU A 144 -15.00 10.90 -8.70
N ASP A 145 -16.28 11.04 -8.31
CA ASP A 145 -17.00 12.32 -8.34
C ASP A 145 -16.49 13.28 -7.25
N LEU A 146 -16.05 12.75 -6.11
CA LEU A 146 -15.45 13.52 -5.01
C LEU A 146 -14.10 14.14 -5.39
N ILE A 147 -13.32 13.47 -6.23
CA ILE A 147 -12.03 13.98 -6.73
C ILE A 147 -12.25 15.03 -7.80
N GLN A 148 -13.23 14.87 -8.69
CA GLN A 148 -13.51 15.85 -9.74
C GLN A 148 -14.13 17.14 -9.19
N LYS A 149 -15.00 17.08 -8.18
CA LYS A 149 -15.55 18.28 -7.54
C LYS A 149 -14.49 19.11 -6.82
N LYS A 150 -13.48 18.48 -6.20
CA LYS A 150 -12.43 19.19 -5.45
C LYS A 150 -11.43 19.93 -6.35
N GLY A 151 -11.38 19.61 -7.64
CA GLY A 151 -10.54 20.31 -8.64
C GLY A 151 -11.20 21.50 -9.33
N ARG A 152 -12.48 21.78 -9.07
CA ARG A 152 -13.26 22.82 -9.78
C ARG A 152 -13.77 23.95 -8.88
N SER A 153 -13.33 23.96 -7.62
CA SER A 153 -13.51 25.08 -6.69
C SER A 153 -12.13 25.59 -6.28
N ALA A 154 -11.49 26.26 -7.23
CA ALA A 154 -10.38 27.19 -7.05
C ALA A 154 -10.53 28.27 -8.13
#